data_AF-H8GVK0-F1
#
_entry.id   AF-H8GVK0-F1
#
_cell.length_a   1.000
_cell.length_b   1.000
_cell.length_c   1.000
_cell.angle_alpha   90.00
_cell.angle_beta   90.00
_cell.angle_gamma   90.00
#
_symmetry.space_group_name_H-M   'P 1'
#
loop_
_entity.id
_entity.type
_entity.pdbx_description
1 polymer ?
#
loop_
_entity_poly.entity_id
_entity_poly.type
_entity_poly.pdbx_seq_one_letter_code
_entity_poly.pdbx_strand_id
1 'polypeptide(L)'
;MTGPTNLRVHEVSLTGGAQERLAWVYGTLGQGQSSAGLKIGGQAVTLRAQVQDDLSLPGTLSVDGKSTYRQPLAATSQKVSVTRDTAGLFTVAPQNGASLAAVYYTDGTNWVRLSGVSGRVSASPSSGLSGAGQLTDEEGAALGRALASAGRSQGGLAVAVLNDPQTPLTIEPAATETRRTALYVLPGVVTTPVGNNGGVPFPSGGQTTSPVVSGGNVNFTEVASGSNANVAEAAVQVANTAAAARALLNVAYGNQSGAPTVPALSSGETLVGVFLGQRATGGYGVRVVAANAQSGTLTLTVAVQAPGAGSFTTQAITSPWTLVRVRGSFSQINVVDQNGQPLR
;
A
#
# COMPACT_ATOMS: atom_id res chain seq x y z
N MET A 1 -27.49 -9.35 -32.07
CA MET A 1 -26.15 -8.73 -32.11
C MET A 1 -25.20 -9.75 -32.71
N THR A 2 -24.53 -9.42 -33.81
CA THR A 2 -23.44 -10.26 -34.35
C THR A 2 -22.18 -9.99 -33.53
N GLY A 3 -21.89 -10.88 -32.58
CA GLY A 3 -20.66 -10.83 -31.79
C GLY A 3 -19.43 -11.24 -32.61
N PRO A 4 -18.21 -11.02 -32.08
CA PRO A 4 -17.00 -11.51 -32.72
C PRO A 4 -16.97 -13.05 -32.76
N THR A 5 -16.27 -13.61 -33.74
CA THR A 5 -16.03 -15.05 -33.82
C THR A 5 -14.84 -15.45 -32.93
N ASN A 6 -14.85 -16.70 -32.44
CA ASN A 6 -13.82 -17.22 -31.50
C ASN A 6 -13.64 -16.35 -30.25
N LEU A 7 -14.76 -15.87 -29.70
CA LEU A 7 -14.79 -14.99 -28.53
C LEU A 7 -14.22 -15.69 -27.30
N ARG A 8 -13.14 -15.16 -26.74
CA ARG A 8 -12.58 -15.59 -25.44
C ARG A 8 -12.41 -14.39 -24.55
N VAL A 9 -12.65 -14.56 -23.25
CA VAL A 9 -12.58 -13.46 -22.28
C VAL A 9 -11.73 -13.87 -21.10
N HIS A 10 -10.62 -13.18 -20.87
CA HIS A 10 -9.75 -13.43 -19.73
C HIS A 10 -9.84 -12.27 -18.76
N GLU A 11 -10.20 -12.57 -17.52
CA GLU A 11 -10.50 -11.60 -16.47
C GLU A 11 -9.43 -11.61 -15.38
N VAL A 12 -9.07 -10.42 -14.90
CA VAL A 12 -8.28 -10.27 -13.68
C VAL A 12 -8.96 -9.29 -12.73
N SER A 13 -9.15 -9.70 -11.48
CA SER A 13 -9.63 -8.81 -10.41
C SER A 13 -8.43 -8.33 -9.59
N LEU A 14 -8.25 -7.02 -9.51
CA LEU A 14 -7.21 -6.33 -8.75
C LEU A 14 -7.84 -5.71 -7.50
N THR A 15 -7.33 -6.08 -6.34
CA THR A 15 -7.76 -5.58 -5.03
C THR A 15 -6.56 -5.09 -4.20
N GLY A 16 -6.78 -4.26 -3.19
CA GLY A 16 -5.72 -3.66 -2.36
C GLY A 16 -5.33 -2.26 -2.86
N GLY A 17 -4.11 -2.12 -3.38
CA GLY A 17 -3.59 -0.87 -3.97
C GLY A 17 -4.24 -0.48 -5.30
N ALA A 18 -5.03 -1.39 -5.89
CA ALA A 18 -5.97 -1.12 -6.98
C ALA A 18 -7.31 -1.76 -6.61
N GLN A 19 -8.43 -1.24 -7.15
CA GLN A 19 -9.78 -1.73 -6.87
C GLN A 19 -10.58 -1.77 -8.17
N GLU A 20 -10.20 -2.69 -9.05
CA GLU A 20 -10.79 -2.81 -10.38
C GLU A 20 -10.72 -4.24 -10.91
N ARG A 21 -11.64 -4.57 -11.81
CA ARG A 21 -11.61 -5.74 -12.66
C ARG A 21 -11.25 -5.32 -14.07
N LEU A 22 -10.30 -6.03 -14.67
CA LEU A 22 -9.89 -5.88 -16.05
C LEU A 22 -10.31 -7.13 -16.83
N ALA A 23 -10.67 -6.97 -18.11
CA ALA A 23 -10.85 -8.10 -19.00
C ALA A 23 -10.25 -7.84 -20.38
N TRP A 24 -9.45 -8.79 -20.86
CA TRP A 24 -9.03 -8.88 -22.26
C TRP A 24 -10.09 -9.64 -23.06
N VAL A 25 -10.47 -9.08 -24.21
CA VAL A 25 -11.43 -9.69 -25.12
C VAL A 25 -10.69 -10.15 -26.36
N TYR A 26 -10.62 -11.45 -26.59
CA TYR A 26 -10.03 -12.05 -27.78
C TYR A 26 -11.11 -12.42 -28.78
N GLY A 27 -10.77 -12.33 -30.05
CA GLY A 27 -11.63 -12.78 -31.13
C GLY A 27 -11.31 -12.07 -32.43
N THR A 28 -12.10 -12.40 -33.44
CA THR A 28 -11.98 -11.79 -34.77
C THR A 28 -13.28 -11.07 -35.13
N LEU A 29 -13.16 -9.86 -35.67
CA LEU A 29 -14.28 -9.17 -36.29
C LEU A 29 -14.68 -9.91 -37.57
N GLY A 30 -15.99 -9.91 -37.89
CA GLY A 30 -16.47 -10.50 -39.14
C GLY A 30 -15.86 -9.83 -40.37
N GLN A 31 -15.76 -10.55 -41.49
CA GLN A 31 -15.24 -9.96 -42.74
C GLN A 31 -16.01 -8.70 -43.12
N GLY A 32 -15.27 -7.62 -43.43
CA GLY A 32 -15.85 -6.31 -43.77
C GLY A 32 -16.43 -5.52 -42.59
N GLN A 33 -16.37 -6.03 -41.36
CA GLN A 33 -16.82 -5.31 -40.17
C GLN A 33 -15.68 -4.55 -39.50
N SER A 34 -15.91 -3.28 -39.16
CA SER A 34 -14.97 -2.45 -38.38
C SER A 34 -15.26 -2.48 -36.87
N SER A 35 -16.39 -3.05 -36.47
CA SER A 35 -16.77 -3.20 -35.06
C SER A 35 -17.72 -4.38 -34.84
N ALA A 36 -17.81 -4.85 -33.59
CA ALA A 36 -18.78 -5.85 -33.16
C ALA A 36 -19.38 -5.44 -31.80
N GLY A 37 -20.61 -5.85 -31.52
CA GLY A 37 -21.26 -5.60 -30.23
C GLY A 37 -21.09 -6.78 -29.27
N LEU A 38 -20.84 -6.50 -28.00
CA LEU A 38 -20.76 -7.47 -26.91
C LEU A 38 -21.47 -6.90 -25.68
N LYS A 39 -22.06 -7.73 -24.82
CA LYS A 39 -22.42 -7.31 -23.46
C LYS A 39 -21.48 -7.94 -22.44
N ILE A 40 -20.96 -7.12 -21.54
CA ILE A 40 -20.10 -7.52 -20.43
C ILE A 40 -20.73 -7.01 -19.14
N GLY A 41 -21.03 -7.91 -18.19
CA GLY A 41 -21.71 -7.55 -16.93
C GLY A 41 -23.09 -6.91 -17.15
N GLY A 42 -23.76 -7.23 -18.25
CA GLY A 42 -25.03 -6.61 -18.66
C GLY A 42 -24.90 -5.27 -19.40
N GLN A 43 -23.71 -4.68 -19.43
CA GLN A 43 -23.45 -3.43 -20.17
C GLN A 43 -23.09 -3.74 -21.62
N ALA A 44 -23.74 -3.08 -22.58
CA ALA A 44 -23.36 -3.14 -23.99
C ALA A 44 -22.06 -2.36 -24.24
N VAL A 45 -21.11 -3.00 -24.91
CA VAL A 45 -19.80 -2.46 -25.28
C VAL A 45 -19.54 -2.68 -26.77
N THR A 46 -18.72 -1.82 -27.36
CA THR A 46 -18.30 -1.90 -28.76
C THR A 46 -16.88 -2.42 -28.86
N LEU A 47 -16.71 -3.52 -29.60
CA LEU A 47 -15.41 -4.08 -29.93
C LEU A 47 -14.89 -3.52 -31.23
N ARG A 48 -13.60 -3.19 -31.31
CA ARG A 48 -12.91 -2.71 -32.53
C ARG A 48 -11.53 -3.34 -32.64
N ALA A 49 -10.84 -3.03 -33.76
CA ALA A 49 -9.42 -3.32 -33.87
C ALA A 49 -8.65 -2.79 -32.65
N GLN A 50 -7.61 -3.51 -32.24
CA GLN A 50 -6.90 -3.20 -31.02
C GLN A 50 -6.19 -1.85 -31.10
N VAL A 51 -6.18 -1.13 -29.98
CA VAL A 51 -5.41 0.09 -29.77
C VAL A 51 -4.06 -0.25 -29.13
N GLN A 52 -3.06 0.60 -29.35
CA GLN A 52 -1.73 0.37 -28.80
C GLN A 52 -1.60 1.05 -27.43
N ASP A 53 -1.44 0.24 -26.38
CA ASP A 53 -1.12 0.68 -25.02
C ASP A 53 -0.42 -0.43 -24.21
N ASP A 54 -0.09 -0.17 -22.94
CA ASP A 54 0.66 -1.08 -22.06
C ASP A 54 0.01 -2.45 -21.82
N LEU A 55 -1.32 -2.54 -21.96
CA LEU A 55 -2.11 -3.77 -21.78
C LEU A 55 -2.60 -4.36 -23.10
N SER A 56 -2.26 -3.76 -24.24
CA SER A 56 -2.58 -4.30 -25.56
C SER A 56 -1.81 -5.59 -25.83
N LEU A 57 -2.53 -6.61 -26.32
CA LEU A 57 -1.97 -7.94 -26.59
C LEU A 57 -2.32 -8.41 -28.01
N PRO A 58 -1.45 -9.19 -28.67
CA PRO A 58 -1.78 -9.82 -29.94
C PRO A 58 -3.07 -10.65 -29.85
N GLY A 59 -3.97 -10.48 -30.82
CA GLY A 59 -5.24 -11.22 -30.91
C GLY A 59 -6.36 -10.73 -29.99
N THR A 60 -6.14 -9.67 -29.22
CA THR A 60 -7.19 -8.98 -28.47
C THR A 60 -7.88 -7.91 -29.33
N LEU A 61 -9.10 -7.54 -28.96
CA LEU A 61 -9.87 -6.44 -29.53
C LEU A 61 -9.96 -5.32 -28.51
N SER A 62 -10.05 -4.07 -28.97
CA SER A 62 -10.30 -2.95 -28.06
C SER A 62 -11.77 -2.95 -27.64
N VAL A 63 -12.04 -2.59 -26.39
CA VAL A 63 -13.38 -2.44 -25.80
C VAL A 63 -13.63 -0.96 -25.58
N ASP A 64 -14.62 -0.40 -26.27
CA ASP A 64 -14.96 1.03 -26.24
C ASP A 64 -13.73 1.95 -26.45
N GLY A 65 -12.81 1.51 -27.32
CA GLY A 65 -11.58 2.25 -27.67
C GLY A 65 -10.44 2.14 -26.65
N LYS A 66 -10.52 1.20 -25.69
CA LYS A 66 -9.45 0.87 -24.73
C LYS A 66 -8.96 -0.56 -24.94
N SER A 67 -7.72 -0.88 -24.56
CA SER A 67 -7.19 -2.25 -24.74
C SER A 67 -7.91 -3.32 -23.93
N THR A 68 -8.52 -2.93 -22.82
CA THR A 68 -9.19 -3.80 -21.86
C THR A 68 -10.51 -3.19 -21.43
N TYR A 69 -11.50 -4.05 -21.14
CA TYR A 69 -12.66 -3.65 -20.37
C TYR A 69 -12.24 -3.41 -18.92
N ARG A 70 -12.81 -2.40 -18.27
CA ARG A 70 -12.54 -2.07 -16.86
C ARG A 70 -13.84 -1.86 -16.10
N GLN A 71 -13.91 -2.41 -14.89
CA GLN A 71 -15.03 -2.23 -13.97
C GLN A 71 -14.49 -1.96 -12.55
N PRO A 72 -14.91 -0.89 -11.86
CA PRO A 72 -14.53 -0.67 -10.47
C PRO A 72 -14.98 -1.80 -9.54
N LEU A 73 -14.17 -2.11 -8.54
CA LEU A 73 -14.50 -3.05 -7.46
C LEU A 73 -14.61 -2.32 -6.12
N ALA A 74 -15.37 -2.90 -5.19
CA ALA A 74 -15.44 -2.41 -3.83
C ALA A 74 -14.12 -2.67 -3.08
N ALA A 75 -13.72 -1.75 -2.22
CA ALA A 75 -12.52 -1.89 -1.40
C ALA A 75 -12.59 -3.14 -0.50
N THR A 76 -11.48 -3.84 -0.39
CA THR A 76 -11.35 -5.06 0.42
C THR A 76 -10.36 -4.86 1.56
N SER A 77 -10.56 -5.57 2.67
CA SER A 77 -9.57 -5.69 3.74
C SER A 77 -8.25 -6.27 3.22
N GLN A 78 -7.13 -5.96 3.89
CA GLN A 78 -5.82 -6.46 3.50
C GLN A 78 -5.75 -7.99 3.46
N LYS A 79 -5.19 -8.57 2.39
CA LYS A 79 -5.12 -10.04 2.22
C LYS A 79 -3.73 -10.63 2.46
N VAL A 80 -2.69 -9.81 2.39
CA VAL A 80 -1.30 -10.26 2.61
C VAL A 80 -0.46 -9.11 3.15
N SER A 81 0.52 -9.44 3.97
CA SER A 81 1.65 -8.57 4.31
C SER A 81 2.94 -9.19 3.80
N VAL A 82 3.81 -8.37 3.21
CA VAL A 82 5.13 -8.78 2.73
C VAL A 82 6.17 -7.79 3.24
N THR A 83 7.25 -8.30 3.81
CA THR A 83 8.47 -7.54 4.07
C THR A 83 9.64 -8.19 3.37
N ARG A 84 10.66 -7.40 3.04
CA ARG A 84 11.94 -7.87 2.53
C ARG A 84 13.00 -7.63 3.59
N ASP A 85 14.06 -8.43 3.61
CA ASP A 85 15.24 -8.13 4.41
C ASP A 85 16.43 -7.67 3.55
N THR A 86 17.49 -7.15 4.18
CA THR A 86 18.68 -6.68 3.47
C THR A 86 19.51 -7.82 2.86
N ALA A 87 19.29 -9.09 3.25
CA ALA A 87 19.84 -10.26 2.57
C ALA A 87 19.02 -10.67 1.34
N GLY A 88 17.88 -10.01 1.09
CA GLY A 88 17.01 -10.28 -0.05
C GLY A 88 16.06 -11.46 0.17
N LEU A 89 15.89 -11.93 1.41
CA LEU A 89 14.79 -12.83 1.77
C LEU A 89 13.53 -12.03 2.07
N PHE A 90 12.38 -12.70 2.00
CA PHE A 90 11.08 -12.09 2.21
C PHE A 90 10.37 -12.77 3.37
N THR A 91 9.57 -12.02 4.12
CA THR A 91 8.59 -12.59 5.05
C THR A 91 7.20 -12.32 4.52
N VAL A 92 6.43 -13.37 4.29
CA VAL A 92 5.05 -13.30 3.78
C VAL A 92 4.12 -13.78 4.88
N ALA A 93 3.04 -13.06 5.12
CA ALA A 93 1.96 -13.52 5.99
C ALA A 93 0.60 -13.26 5.35
N PRO A 94 -0.19 -14.29 5.05
CA PRO A 94 -1.60 -14.14 4.71
C PRO A 94 -2.35 -13.42 5.83
N GLN A 95 -3.31 -12.58 5.47
CA GLN A 95 -4.12 -11.78 6.39
C GLN A 95 -5.60 -12.07 6.17
N ASN A 96 -6.42 -11.91 7.19
CA ASN A 96 -7.88 -12.03 7.09
C ASN A 96 -8.36 -13.35 6.43
N GLY A 97 -7.68 -14.46 6.74
CA GLY A 97 -8.02 -15.79 6.23
C GLY A 97 -7.78 -15.99 4.72
N ALA A 98 -7.03 -15.10 4.06
CA ALA A 98 -6.78 -15.20 2.63
C ALA A 98 -6.03 -16.49 2.25
N SER A 99 -6.50 -17.18 1.21
CA SER A 99 -5.79 -18.31 0.62
C SER A 99 -4.94 -17.83 -0.56
N LEU A 100 -3.61 -17.93 -0.44
CA LEU A 100 -2.68 -17.47 -1.46
C LEU A 100 -2.14 -18.63 -2.30
N ALA A 101 -2.08 -18.47 -3.62
CA ALA A 101 -1.51 -19.45 -4.55
C ALA A 101 -0.03 -19.17 -4.85
N ALA A 102 0.32 -17.89 -4.97
CA ALA A 102 1.67 -17.41 -5.27
C ALA A 102 1.82 -15.97 -4.81
N VAL A 103 3.05 -15.52 -4.60
CA VAL A 103 3.38 -14.11 -4.36
C VAL A 103 4.53 -13.70 -5.26
N TYR A 104 4.40 -12.53 -5.86
CA TYR A 104 5.38 -11.88 -6.71
C TYR A 104 5.80 -10.58 -6.05
N TYR A 105 7.03 -10.13 -6.33
CA TYR A 105 7.56 -8.86 -5.87
C TYR A 105 8.27 -8.13 -7.00
N THR A 106 8.19 -6.81 -6.99
CA THR A 106 9.04 -5.95 -7.81
C THR A 106 9.54 -4.74 -7.04
N ASP A 107 10.76 -4.32 -7.36
CA ASP A 107 11.33 -3.04 -6.95
C ASP A 107 11.01 -1.89 -7.95
N GLY A 108 10.14 -2.16 -8.93
CA GLY A 108 9.78 -1.24 -10.02
C GLY A 108 10.61 -1.45 -11.30
N THR A 109 11.64 -2.30 -11.25
CA THR A 109 12.50 -2.64 -12.38
C THR A 109 12.53 -4.15 -12.63
N ASN A 110 12.76 -4.93 -11.58
CA ASN A 110 12.92 -6.38 -11.66
C ASN A 110 11.73 -7.07 -11.01
N TRP A 111 11.21 -8.12 -11.65
CA TRP A 111 10.19 -8.99 -11.09
C TRP A 111 10.81 -10.28 -10.56
N VAL A 112 10.33 -10.71 -9.41
CA VAL A 112 10.67 -12.00 -8.80
C VAL A 112 9.42 -12.70 -8.31
N ARG A 113 9.43 -14.03 -8.37
CA ARG A 113 8.43 -14.90 -7.76
C ARG A 113 8.97 -15.44 -6.44
N LEU A 114 8.20 -15.34 -5.38
CA LEU A 114 8.58 -15.88 -4.08
C LEU A 114 8.41 -17.40 -4.06
N SER A 115 9.29 -18.10 -3.35
CA SER A 115 9.30 -19.57 -3.27
C SER A 115 8.17 -20.14 -2.40
N GLY A 116 7.53 -19.30 -1.58
CA GLY A 116 6.38 -19.67 -0.77
C GLY A 116 5.45 -18.49 -0.51
N VAL A 117 4.29 -18.79 0.06
CA VAL A 117 3.19 -17.83 0.31
C VAL A 117 3.00 -17.49 1.78
N SER A 118 3.85 -18.02 2.66
CA SER A 118 3.84 -17.76 4.09
C SER A 118 5.22 -18.00 4.71
N GLY A 119 5.53 -17.30 5.79
CA GLY A 119 6.81 -17.42 6.49
C GLY A 119 7.94 -16.74 5.74
N ARG A 120 9.18 -17.12 6.11
CA ARG A 120 10.39 -16.57 5.48
C ARG A 120 10.72 -17.37 4.22
N VAL A 121 10.84 -16.68 3.08
CA VAL A 121 10.95 -17.28 1.76
C VAL A 121 12.04 -16.58 0.93
N SER A 122 12.60 -17.33 -0.01
CA SER A 122 13.50 -16.81 -1.04
C SER A 122 12.71 -16.36 -2.28
N ALA A 123 13.40 -15.77 -3.26
CA ALA A 123 12.79 -15.36 -4.52
C ALA A 123 13.63 -15.82 -5.71
N SER A 124 12.96 -16.11 -6.82
CA SER A 124 13.57 -16.41 -8.12
C SER A 124 13.12 -15.38 -9.16
N PRO A 125 13.96 -15.02 -10.14
CA PRO A 125 13.56 -14.10 -11.21
C PRO A 125 12.28 -14.55 -11.93
N SER A 126 11.42 -13.59 -12.29
CA SER A 126 10.22 -13.84 -13.09
C SER A 126 10.04 -12.77 -14.17
N SER A 127 9.41 -13.15 -15.29
CA SER A 127 8.98 -12.18 -16.30
C SER A 127 7.61 -11.62 -15.91
N GLY A 128 7.60 -10.50 -15.18
CA GLY A 128 6.36 -9.91 -14.66
C GLY A 128 5.62 -10.90 -13.75
N LEU A 129 4.33 -11.09 -14.05
CA LEU A 129 3.43 -12.01 -13.36
C LEU A 129 3.23 -13.32 -14.15
N SER A 130 4.20 -13.78 -14.92
CA SER A 130 4.13 -15.10 -15.59
C SER A 130 3.85 -16.22 -14.58
N GLY A 131 2.93 -17.11 -14.95
CA GLY A 131 2.41 -18.18 -14.10
C GLY A 131 1.46 -17.75 -12.96
N ALA A 132 0.99 -16.49 -12.95
CA ALA A 132 0.06 -16.01 -11.94
C ALA A 132 -1.38 -16.45 -12.23
N GLY A 133 -1.88 -17.41 -11.45
CA GLY A 133 -3.25 -17.90 -11.56
C GLY A 133 -3.52 -18.53 -12.92
N GLN A 134 -4.54 -18.02 -13.62
CA GLN A 134 -4.91 -18.47 -14.97
C GLN A 134 -4.46 -17.51 -16.08
N LEU A 135 -3.66 -16.47 -15.77
CA LEU A 135 -3.13 -15.57 -16.80
C LEU A 135 -2.25 -16.34 -17.78
N THR A 136 -2.29 -15.95 -19.06
CA THR A 136 -1.22 -16.35 -20.00
C THR A 136 0.08 -15.64 -19.64
N ASP A 137 1.20 -16.11 -20.17
CA ASP A 137 2.50 -15.48 -19.92
C ASP A 137 2.56 -14.05 -20.51
N GLU A 138 1.91 -13.80 -21.65
CA GLU A 138 1.81 -12.48 -22.26
C GLU A 138 0.96 -11.52 -21.42
N GLU A 139 -0.17 -12.00 -20.88
CA GLU A 139 -1.03 -11.24 -19.97
C GLU A 139 -0.29 -10.91 -18.68
N GLY A 140 0.37 -11.89 -18.06
CA GLY A 140 1.16 -11.71 -16.85
C GLY A 140 2.32 -10.73 -17.05
N ALA A 141 2.98 -10.76 -18.21
CA ALA A 141 4.03 -9.82 -18.56
C ALA A 141 3.48 -8.40 -18.78
N ALA A 142 2.38 -8.24 -19.51
CA ALA A 142 1.76 -6.93 -19.76
C ALA A 142 1.24 -6.29 -18.48
N LEU A 143 0.51 -7.05 -17.66
CA LEU A 143 0.02 -6.59 -16.37
C LEU A 143 1.16 -6.26 -15.40
N GLY A 144 2.21 -7.09 -15.37
CA GLY A 144 3.40 -6.82 -14.56
C GLY A 144 4.11 -5.51 -14.94
N ARG A 145 4.21 -5.19 -16.24
CA ARG A 145 4.76 -3.90 -16.70
C ARG A 145 3.89 -2.72 -16.27
N ALA A 146 2.58 -2.82 -16.45
CA ALA A 146 1.62 -1.78 -16.08
C ALA A 146 1.59 -1.53 -14.56
N LEU A 147 1.69 -2.57 -13.74
CA LEU A 147 1.76 -2.43 -12.28
C LEU A 147 3.10 -1.89 -11.82
N ALA A 148 4.21 -2.28 -12.45
CA ALA A 148 5.53 -1.74 -12.11
C ALA A 148 5.62 -0.25 -12.41
N SER A 149 5.07 0.23 -13.54
CA SER A 149 5.05 1.66 -13.86
C SER A 149 4.23 2.47 -12.86
N ALA A 150 3.08 1.95 -12.42
CA ALA A 150 2.28 2.55 -11.36
C ALA A 150 2.99 2.50 -9.98
N GLY A 151 3.73 1.43 -9.71
CA GLY A 151 4.43 1.20 -8.43
C GLY A 151 5.72 2.00 -8.24
N ARG A 152 6.36 2.52 -9.30
CA ARG A 152 7.60 3.32 -9.20
C ARG A 152 7.46 4.55 -8.29
N SER A 153 6.26 5.07 -8.11
CA SER A 153 5.97 6.19 -7.21
C SER A 153 5.75 5.78 -5.74
N GLN A 154 5.63 4.48 -5.44
CA GLN A 154 5.14 3.96 -4.14
C GLN A 154 6.12 2.99 -3.44
N GLY A 155 7.32 2.78 -3.99
CA GLY A 155 8.31 1.85 -3.43
C GLY A 155 8.11 0.40 -3.91
N GLY A 156 8.68 -0.57 -3.19
CA GLY A 156 8.54 -1.99 -3.54
C GLY A 156 7.08 -2.46 -3.55
N LEU A 157 6.72 -3.30 -4.52
CA LEU A 157 5.35 -3.77 -4.75
C LEU A 157 5.32 -5.30 -4.61
N ALA A 158 4.37 -5.83 -3.83
CA ALA A 158 4.06 -7.25 -3.83
C ALA A 158 2.69 -7.50 -4.48
N VAL A 159 2.58 -8.58 -5.25
CA VAL A 159 1.33 -9.02 -5.88
C VAL A 159 1.07 -10.47 -5.47
N ALA A 160 0.01 -10.72 -4.74
CA ALA A 160 -0.39 -12.06 -4.34
C ALA A 160 -1.52 -12.59 -5.22
N VAL A 161 -1.41 -13.83 -5.65
CA VAL A 161 -2.47 -14.56 -6.35
C VAL A 161 -3.38 -15.19 -5.30
N LEU A 162 -4.68 -14.92 -5.37
CA LEU A 162 -5.68 -15.46 -4.45
C LEU A 162 -6.32 -16.71 -5.05
N ASN A 163 -6.60 -17.71 -4.21
CA ASN A 163 -7.44 -18.87 -4.55
C ASN A 163 -8.93 -18.62 -4.29
N ASP A 164 -9.30 -17.41 -3.86
CA ASP A 164 -10.67 -17.07 -3.51
C ASP A 164 -11.59 -17.18 -4.74
N PRO A 165 -12.76 -17.84 -4.64
CA PRO A 165 -13.68 -17.99 -5.76
C PRO A 165 -14.13 -16.62 -6.28
N GLN A 166 -14.04 -16.44 -7.60
CA GLN A 166 -14.40 -15.19 -8.28
C GLN A 166 -15.76 -15.30 -8.97
N THR A 167 -16.66 -14.35 -8.70
CA THR A 167 -17.90 -14.20 -9.47
C THR A 167 -17.54 -13.78 -10.91
N PRO A 168 -17.88 -14.58 -11.94
CA PRO A 168 -17.52 -14.27 -13.33
C PRO A 168 -18.29 -13.06 -13.87
N LEU A 169 -17.72 -12.37 -14.85
CA LEU A 169 -18.50 -11.43 -15.67
C LEU A 169 -19.50 -12.21 -16.52
N THR A 170 -20.72 -11.67 -16.64
CA THR A 170 -21.71 -12.20 -17.59
C THR A 170 -21.36 -11.69 -19.00
N ILE A 171 -21.12 -12.60 -19.94
CA ILE A 171 -20.71 -12.27 -21.32
C ILE A 171 -21.80 -12.73 -22.29
N GLU A 172 -22.32 -11.81 -23.11
CA GLU A 172 -23.31 -12.13 -24.15
C GLU A 172 -22.93 -11.54 -25.52
N PRO A 173 -22.78 -12.36 -26.59
CA PRO A 173 -22.91 -13.81 -26.61
C PRO A 173 -21.85 -14.51 -25.74
N ALA A 174 -22.15 -15.72 -25.25
CA ALA A 174 -21.26 -16.45 -24.36
C ALA A 174 -19.89 -16.69 -25.00
N ALA A 175 -18.82 -16.44 -24.24
CA ALA A 175 -17.46 -16.71 -24.67
C ALA A 175 -17.18 -18.22 -24.70
N THR A 176 -16.37 -18.67 -25.65
CA THR A 176 -15.98 -20.08 -25.77
C THR A 176 -14.91 -20.49 -24.76
N GLU A 177 -14.13 -19.53 -24.26
CA GLU A 177 -13.13 -19.72 -23.20
C GLU A 177 -13.22 -18.54 -22.23
N THR A 178 -13.17 -18.86 -20.94
CA THR A 178 -13.02 -17.85 -19.89
C THR A 178 -11.89 -18.25 -18.94
N ARG A 179 -11.04 -17.29 -18.59
CA ARG A 179 -9.99 -17.43 -17.59
C ARG A 179 -10.14 -16.37 -16.53
N ARG A 180 -9.87 -16.72 -15.27
CA ARG A 180 -10.08 -15.82 -14.14
C ARG A 180 -8.90 -15.89 -13.19
N THR A 181 -8.34 -14.73 -12.89
CA THR A 181 -7.27 -14.58 -11.91
C THR A 181 -7.64 -13.51 -10.89
N ALA A 182 -7.45 -13.81 -9.61
CA ALA A 182 -7.64 -12.86 -8.52
C ALA A 182 -6.28 -12.43 -7.99
N LEU A 183 -6.00 -11.12 -7.99
CA LEU A 183 -4.75 -10.56 -7.50
C LEU A 183 -5.01 -9.54 -6.39
N TYR A 184 -4.19 -9.62 -5.35
CA TYR A 184 -4.08 -8.59 -4.33
C TYR A 184 -2.77 -7.83 -4.50
N VAL A 185 -2.86 -6.51 -4.68
CA VAL A 185 -1.74 -5.60 -4.89
C VAL A 185 -1.40 -4.92 -3.56
N LEU A 186 -0.20 -5.17 -3.06
CA LEU A 186 0.34 -4.58 -1.83
C LEU A 186 1.48 -3.60 -2.17
N PRO A 187 1.23 -2.28 -2.19
CA PRO A 187 2.28 -1.29 -2.35
C PRO A 187 3.10 -1.11 -1.06
N GLY A 188 4.29 -0.51 -1.17
CA GLY A 188 5.08 -0.08 -0.02
C GLY A 188 5.74 -1.21 0.79
N VAL A 189 6.18 -2.28 0.12
CA VAL A 189 6.90 -3.39 0.78
C VAL A 189 8.17 -2.87 1.46
N VAL A 190 8.25 -3.05 2.78
CA VAL A 190 9.33 -2.52 3.61
C VAL A 190 10.54 -3.44 3.59
N THR A 191 11.75 -2.87 3.45
CA THR A 191 13.01 -3.60 3.63
C THR A 191 13.53 -3.44 5.07
N THR A 192 13.88 -4.54 5.71
CA THR A 192 14.33 -4.63 7.11
C THR A 192 15.76 -5.17 7.20
N PRO A 193 16.62 -4.75 8.14
CA PRO A 193 17.95 -5.36 8.30
C PRO A 193 17.85 -6.85 8.67
N VAL A 194 18.78 -7.69 8.18
CA VAL A 194 18.89 -9.09 8.62
C VAL A 194 19.17 -9.11 10.12
N GLY A 195 18.28 -9.71 10.90
CA GLY A 195 18.57 -10.01 12.31
C GLY A 195 19.62 -11.12 12.37
N ASN A 196 20.82 -10.81 12.85
CA ASN A 196 21.78 -11.84 13.24
C ASN A 196 21.16 -12.64 14.41
N ASN A 197 20.71 -13.87 14.13
CA ASN A 197 20.49 -14.87 15.18
C ASN A 197 21.88 -15.36 15.64
N GLY A 198 22.57 -14.53 16.41
CA GLY A 198 23.71 -14.91 17.24
C GLY A 198 23.18 -15.25 18.62
N GLY A 199 23.35 -16.51 19.04
CA GLY A 199 22.77 -17.06 20.26
C GLY A 199 23.14 -16.28 21.53
N VAL A 200 22.13 -16.08 22.37
CA VAL A 200 22.29 -15.89 23.82
C VAL A 200 21.65 -17.11 24.50
N PRO A 201 22.33 -17.75 25.47
CA PRO A 201 21.87 -19.01 26.04
C PRO A 201 20.62 -18.79 26.89
N PHE A 202 19.61 -19.63 26.67
CA PHE A 202 18.40 -19.72 27.49
C PHE A 202 18.75 -20.28 28.89
N PRO A 203 18.25 -19.70 29.99
CA PRO A 203 17.85 -20.49 31.13
C PRO A 203 16.44 -21.04 30.88
N SER A 204 16.32 -22.36 30.98
CA SER A 204 15.06 -23.09 30.95
C SER A 204 14.31 -22.86 32.27
N GLY A 205 13.02 -22.50 32.20
CA GLY A 205 12.09 -22.53 33.33
C GLY A 205 11.12 -21.35 33.38
N GLY A 206 9.86 -21.59 32.97
CA GLY A 206 8.74 -20.69 33.24
C GLY A 206 7.75 -20.57 32.10
N GLN A 207 6.61 -21.26 32.21
CA GLN A 207 5.41 -20.91 31.44
C GLN A 207 4.95 -19.51 31.86
N THR A 208 4.92 -18.54 30.95
CA THR A 208 4.09 -17.34 31.07
C THR A 208 3.68 -16.84 29.69
N THR A 209 2.42 -17.12 29.34
CA THR A 209 1.48 -16.29 28.57
C THR A 209 2.08 -15.21 27.65
N SER A 210 1.87 -15.39 26.35
CA SER A 210 1.87 -14.30 25.37
C SER A 210 1.00 -13.14 25.87
N PRO A 211 1.47 -11.88 25.87
CA PRO A 211 0.57 -10.77 26.14
C PRO A 211 -0.31 -10.57 24.90
N VAL A 212 -1.57 -10.99 25.03
CA VAL A 212 -2.66 -10.41 24.27
C VAL A 212 -2.71 -8.93 24.66
N VAL A 213 -2.33 -8.03 23.75
CA VAL A 213 -2.57 -6.59 23.95
C VAL A 213 -4.04 -6.33 23.63
N SER A 214 -4.88 -6.56 24.64
CA SER A 214 -6.21 -5.95 24.74
C SER A 214 -6.03 -4.43 24.78
N GLY A 215 -6.85 -3.68 24.04
CA GLY A 215 -6.68 -2.23 23.84
C GLY A 215 -6.53 -1.43 25.14
N GLY A 216 -5.54 -0.55 25.19
CA GLY A 216 -5.22 0.23 26.39
C GLY A 216 -4.43 1.51 26.10
N ASN A 217 -4.57 2.49 27.01
CA ASN A 217 -3.77 3.72 26.96
C ASN A 217 -2.28 3.37 27.07
N VAL A 218 -1.46 3.93 26.17
CA VAL A 218 -0.01 3.73 26.15
C VAL A 218 0.71 4.98 26.59
N ASN A 219 1.77 4.82 27.37
CA ASN A 219 2.58 5.94 27.83
C ASN A 219 3.42 6.51 26.68
N PHE A 220 3.51 7.84 26.64
CA PHE A 220 4.37 8.56 25.71
C PHE A 220 5.23 9.60 26.44
N THR A 221 6.35 9.97 25.82
CA THR A 221 7.26 11.02 26.30
C THR A 221 7.46 12.05 25.20
N GLU A 222 7.21 13.33 25.48
CA GLU A 222 7.57 14.40 24.55
C GLU A 222 9.09 14.51 24.45
N VAL A 223 9.60 14.43 23.22
CA VAL A 223 11.03 14.48 22.92
C VAL A 223 11.45 15.90 22.57
N ALA A 224 10.64 16.61 21.78
CA ALA A 224 10.84 18.00 21.40
C ALA A 224 9.57 18.58 20.76
N SER A 225 9.45 19.90 20.77
CA SER A 225 8.41 20.64 20.04
C SER A 225 8.94 21.97 19.53
N GLY A 226 8.28 22.53 18.52
CA GLY A 226 8.72 23.77 17.88
C GLY A 226 7.72 24.34 16.87
N SER A 227 8.09 25.46 16.25
CA SER A 227 7.23 26.23 15.33
C SER A 227 7.82 26.43 13.93
N ASN A 228 8.90 25.73 13.55
CA ASN A 228 9.65 26.00 12.33
C ASN A 228 10.11 24.71 11.60
N ALA A 229 9.23 23.72 11.42
CA ALA A 229 9.53 22.54 10.60
C ALA A 229 9.63 22.85 9.09
N ASN A 230 10.39 22.05 8.35
CA ASN A 230 10.45 22.11 6.88
C ASN A 230 9.31 21.27 6.25
N VAL A 231 8.07 21.73 6.43
CA VAL A 231 6.88 21.06 5.90
C VAL A 231 5.79 22.08 5.58
N ALA A 232 5.24 21.98 4.37
CA ALA A 232 4.21 22.89 3.88
C ALA A 232 2.79 22.47 4.33
N GLU A 233 2.51 21.18 4.32
CA GLU A 233 1.19 20.60 4.64
C GLU A 233 1.19 19.88 5.99
N ALA A 234 0.01 19.63 6.56
CA ALA A 234 -0.08 18.82 7.77
C ALA A 234 0.40 17.39 7.48
N ALA A 235 1.20 16.83 8.38
CA ALA A 235 1.79 15.52 8.18
C ALA A 235 2.00 14.80 9.51
N VAL A 236 1.95 13.47 9.45
CA VAL A 236 2.36 12.61 10.54
C VAL A 236 3.46 11.70 10.02
N GLN A 237 4.59 11.69 10.71
CA GLN A 237 5.73 10.88 10.32
C GLN A 237 6.17 10.01 11.49
N VAL A 238 6.69 8.83 11.17
CA VAL A 238 7.00 7.79 12.15
C VAL A 238 8.42 7.31 11.95
N ALA A 239 9.12 7.15 13.05
CA ALA A 239 10.50 6.73 13.09
C ALA A 239 10.69 5.66 14.17
N ASN A 240 10.90 4.42 13.73
CA ASN A 240 11.26 3.28 14.58
C ASN A 240 12.72 2.84 14.36
N THR A 241 13.50 3.62 13.61
CA THR A 241 14.93 3.41 13.37
C THR A 241 15.70 4.70 13.62
N ALA A 242 16.99 4.59 13.94
CA ALA A 242 17.84 5.77 14.12
C ALA A 242 17.93 6.65 12.86
N ALA A 243 17.89 6.05 11.67
CA ALA A 243 17.91 6.78 10.40
C ALA A 243 16.58 7.50 10.14
N ALA A 244 15.45 6.84 10.36
CA ALA A 244 14.14 7.48 10.27
C ALA A 244 14.00 8.59 11.34
N ALA A 245 14.54 8.38 12.54
CA ALA A 245 14.54 9.39 13.59
C ALA A 245 15.37 10.61 13.19
N ARG A 246 16.53 10.39 12.53
CA ARG A 246 17.33 11.46 11.94
C ARG A 246 16.60 12.21 10.83
N ALA A 247 15.93 11.51 9.92
CA ALA A 247 15.15 12.15 8.86
C ALA A 247 13.99 12.97 9.45
N LEU A 248 13.29 12.41 10.43
CA LEU A 248 12.23 13.06 11.16
C LEU A 248 12.71 14.33 11.88
N LEU A 249 13.87 14.27 12.51
CA LEU A 249 14.52 15.42 13.14
C LEU A 249 14.97 16.46 12.11
N ASN A 250 15.48 16.05 10.95
CA ASN A 250 15.82 16.99 9.87
C ASN A 250 14.60 17.74 9.35
N VAL A 251 13.42 17.10 9.28
CA VAL A 251 12.17 17.78 8.94
C VAL A 251 11.78 18.74 10.06
N ALA A 252 11.80 18.30 11.32
CA ALA A 252 11.42 19.10 12.48
C ALA A 252 12.29 20.35 12.67
N TYR A 253 13.60 20.24 12.45
CA TYR A 253 14.57 21.32 12.63
C TYR A 253 15.01 21.97 11.30
N GLY A 254 14.38 21.63 10.17
CA GLY A 254 14.90 21.96 8.83
C GLY A 254 14.94 23.46 8.49
N ASN A 255 14.22 24.31 9.23
CA ASN A 255 14.29 25.78 9.11
C ASN A 255 14.96 26.44 10.32
N GLN A 256 15.74 25.70 11.12
CA GLN A 256 16.46 26.19 12.29
C GLN A 256 17.97 25.92 12.14
N SER A 257 18.80 26.80 12.71
CA SER A 257 20.24 26.57 12.80
C SER A 257 20.57 25.78 14.08
N GLY A 258 21.16 24.60 13.90
CA GLY A 258 21.58 23.70 14.99
C GLY A 258 21.10 22.27 14.79
N ALA A 259 22.02 21.30 14.73
CA ALA A 259 21.65 19.89 14.56
C ALA A 259 21.13 19.33 15.90
N PRO A 260 19.87 18.87 15.99
CA PRO A 260 19.35 18.28 17.21
C PRO A 260 20.08 16.96 17.52
N THR A 261 20.35 16.70 18.79
CA THR A 261 20.87 15.40 19.22
C THR A 261 19.84 14.33 18.94
N VAL A 262 20.23 13.33 18.13
CA VAL A 262 19.35 12.19 17.81
C VAL A 262 19.15 11.38 19.08
N PRO A 263 17.91 11.23 19.57
CA PRO A 263 17.65 10.37 20.71
C PRO A 263 17.96 8.92 20.33
N ALA A 264 18.72 8.21 21.17
CA ALA A 264 18.84 6.76 21.03
C ALA A 264 17.45 6.14 21.21
N LEU A 265 16.97 5.46 20.16
CA LEU A 265 15.74 4.66 20.23
C LEU A 265 16.12 3.26 20.69
N SER A 266 15.57 2.84 21.82
CA SER A 266 15.69 1.45 22.26
C SER A 266 14.79 0.54 21.42
N SER A 267 15.07 -0.75 21.40
CA SER A 267 14.19 -1.72 20.72
C SER A 267 12.76 -1.63 21.25
N GLY A 268 11.79 -1.49 20.33
CA GLY A 268 10.38 -1.30 20.68
C GLY A 268 10.02 0.13 21.11
N GLU A 269 10.81 1.15 20.75
CA GLU A 269 10.42 2.55 20.88
C GLU A 269 10.13 3.15 19.50
N THR A 270 8.97 3.79 19.37
CA THR A 270 8.54 4.51 18.16
C THR A 270 8.57 6.00 18.44
N LEU A 271 9.28 6.76 17.62
CA LEU A 271 9.22 8.22 17.59
C LEU A 271 8.16 8.64 16.56
N VAL A 272 7.22 9.48 16.96
CA VAL A 272 6.15 10.00 16.10
C VAL A 272 6.26 11.51 16.05
N GLY A 273 6.33 12.07 14.84
CA GLY A 273 6.25 13.50 14.62
C GLY A 273 4.90 13.90 14.06
N VAL A 274 4.28 14.89 14.70
CA VAL A 274 3.05 15.51 14.25
C VAL A 274 3.37 16.92 13.78
N PHE A 275 3.00 17.24 12.55
CA PHE A 275 3.27 18.52 11.89
C PHE A 275 1.95 19.15 11.43
N LEU A 276 1.75 20.44 11.74
CA LEU A 276 0.54 21.16 11.31
C LEU A 276 0.63 21.73 9.89
N GLY A 277 1.81 21.71 9.27
CA GLY A 277 2.08 22.45 8.04
C GLY A 277 2.20 23.95 8.27
N GLN A 278 2.27 24.74 7.20
CA GLN A 278 2.48 26.18 7.27
C GLN A 278 1.26 26.92 7.83
N ARG A 279 1.53 27.95 8.64
CA ARG A 279 0.57 28.90 9.20
C ARG A 279 1.07 30.31 8.93
N ALA A 280 0.16 31.19 8.50
CA ALA A 280 0.49 32.55 8.06
C ALA A 280 0.85 33.50 9.20
N THR A 281 0.60 33.12 10.46
CA THR A 281 0.91 33.93 11.64
C THR A 281 1.59 33.09 12.72
N GLY A 282 2.24 33.77 13.66
CA GLY A 282 2.64 33.16 14.94
C GLY A 282 1.43 32.86 15.85
N GLY A 283 1.68 32.11 16.92
CA GLY A 283 0.68 31.77 17.95
C GLY A 283 0.01 30.40 17.78
N TYR A 284 0.35 29.65 16.72
CA TYR A 284 -0.09 28.28 16.55
C TYR A 284 0.85 27.28 17.24
N GLY A 285 0.30 26.20 17.79
CA GLY A 285 1.04 25.12 18.45
C GLY A 285 0.33 23.78 18.36
N VAL A 286 1.07 22.68 18.54
CA VAL A 286 0.52 21.32 18.63
C VAL A 286 1.19 20.56 19.76
N ARG A 287 0.40 19.85 20.55
CA ARG A 287 0.89 18.95 21.61
C ARG A 287 0.10 17.65 21.62
N VAL A 288 0.75 16.54 21.89
CA VAL A 288 0.07 15.25 22.13
C VAL A 288 -0.46 15.25 23.57
N VAL A 289 -1.74 14.89 23.73
CA VAL A 289 -2.41 14.87 25.05
C VAL A 289 -2.84 13.47 25.47
N ALA A 290 -2.96 12.53 24.52
CA ALA A 290 -3.21 11.12 24.81
C ALA A 290 -2.60 10.22 23.74
N ALA A 291 -2.28 8.98 24.13
CA ALA A 291 -1.86 7.93 23.22
C ALA A 291 -2.57 6.63 23.61
N ASN A 292 -3.20 5.97 22.65
CA ASN A 292 -3.91 4.72 22.85
C ASN A 292 -3.46 3.70 21.82
N ALA A 293 -3.16 2.48 22.25
CA ALA A 293 -2.78 1.42 21.35
C ALA A 293 -3.81 0.29 21.38
N GLN A 294 -4.30 -0.07 20.20
CA GLN A 294 -5.23 -1.17 20.03
C GLN A 294 -4.99 -1.86 18.70
N SER A 295 -4.86 -3.19 18.71
CA SER A 295 -4.74 -4.01 17.51
C SER A 295 -3.62 -3.54 16.55
N GLY A 296 -2.48 -3.14 17.10
CA GLY A 296 -1.34 -2.62 16.33
C GLY A 296 -1.50 -1.18 15.82
N THR A 297 -2.64 -0.52 16.06
CA THR A 297 -2.85 0.90 15.75
C THR A 297 -2.53 1.76 16.97
N LEU A 298 -1.65 2.74 16.80
CA LEU A 298 -1.46 3.82 17.76
C LEU A 298 -2.35 5.00 17.37
N THR A 299 -3.28 5.39 18.24
CA THR A 299 -4.04 6.63 18.09
C THR A 299 -3.46 7.68 19.03
N LEU A 300 -2.94 8.78 18.46
CA LEU A 300 -2.50 9.95 19.20
C LEU A 300 -3.59 11.02 19.15
N THR A 301 -4.01 11.47 20.33
CA THR A 301 -4.87 12.65 20.46
C THR A 301 -4.01 13.88 20.62
N VAL A 302 -4.23 14.90 19.80
CA VAL A 302 -3.48 16.16 19.84
C VAL A 302 -4.37 17.34 20.18
N ALA A 303 -3.81 18.29 20.95
CA ALA A 303 -4.41 19.61 21.16
C ALA A 303 -3.68 20.61 20.26
N VAL A 304 -4.44 21.29 19.40
CA VAL A 304 -3.95 22.37 18.55
C VAL A 304 -4.25 23.69 19.25
N GLN A 305 -3.22 24.48 19.50
CA GLN A 305 -3.35 25.85 19.96
C GLN A 305 -3.41 26.77 18.75
N ALA A 306 -4.40 27.66 18.72
CA ALA A 306 -4.53 28.73 17.73
C ALA A 306 -4.63 30.08 18.44
N PRO A 307 -4.16 31.18 17.83
CA PRO A 307 -4.36 32.51 18.37
C PRO A 307 -5.86 32.85 18.43
N GLY A 308 -6.27 33.57 19.46
CA GLY A 308 -7.66 34.01 19.61
C GLY A 308 -8.07 35.00 18.53
N ALA A 309 -9.37 35.06 18.24
CA ALA A 309 -9.90 36.06 17.32
C ALA A 309 -9.58 37.47 17.84
N GLY A 310 -8.91 38.29 17.02
CA GLY A 310 -8.48 39.64 17.39
C GLY A 310 -7.20 39.72 18.23
N SER A 311 -6.52 38.59 18.49
CA SER A 311 -5.20 38.61 19.13
C SER A 311 -4.15 39.25 18.22
N PHE A 312 -3.26 40.06 18.81
CA PHE A 312 -2.07 40.54 18.09
C PHE A 312 -1.14 39.36 17.81
N THR A 313 -0.94 39.02 16.53
CA THR A 313 -0.04 37.96 16.09
C THR A 313 1.13 38.52 15.29
N THR A 314 2.28 37.87 15.35
CA THR A 314 3.39 38.18 14.45
C THR A 314 3.06 37.72 13.02
N GLN A 315 3.42 38.54 12.03
CA GLN A 315 3.29 38.22 10.61
C GLN A 315 4.52 37.41 10.18
N ALA A 316 4.55 36.14 10.58
CA ALA A 316 5.62 35.21 10.26
C ALA A 316 5.03 33.86 9.84
N ILE A 317 5.55 33.30 8.75
CA ILE A 317 5.22 31.94 8.34
C ILE A 317 5.84 30.99 9.37
N THR A 318 4.98 30.22 10.04
CA THR A 318 5.38 29.20 11.02
C THR A 318 4.92 27.82 10.56
N SER A 319 5.51 26.77 11.11
CA SER A 319 5.16 25.37 10.84
C SER A 319 5.26 24.56 12.13
N PRO A 320 4.21 24.58 12.98
CA PRO A 320 4.22 23.93 14.29
C PRO A 320 4.33 22.41 14.24
N TRP A 321 5.09 21.85 15.18
CA TRP A 321 5.33 20.43 15.28
C TRP A 321 5.62 19.97 16.71
N THR A 322 5.39 18.67 16.96
CA THR A 322 5.80 17.97 18.19
C THR A 322 6.30 16.58 17.86
N LEU A 323 7.33 16.11 18.56
CA LEU A 323 7.86 14.75 18.49
C LEU A 323 7.60 14.05 19.83
N VAL A 324 6.95 12.89 19.78
CA VAL A 324 6.72 12.05 20.96
C VAL A 324 7.29 10.67 20.75
N ARG A 325 7.84 10.11 21.82
CA ARG A 325 8.26 8.71 21.88
C ARG A 325 7.17 7.89 22.53
N VAL A 326 6.80 6.79 21.91
CA VAL A 326 5.83 5.82 22.44
C VAL A 326 6.49 4.46 22.48
N ARG A 327 6.30 3.74 23.59
CA ARG A 327 6.79 2.37 23.72
C ARG A 327 5.82 1.43 23.02
N GLY A 328 6.33 0.62 22.11
CA GLY A 328 5.58 -0.27 21.25
C GLY A 328 5.93 -0.09 19.77
N SER A 329 5.64 -1.12 19.00
CA SER A 329 5.72 -1.11 17.54
C SER A 329 4.30 -1.12 17.00
N PHE A 330 3.98 -0.17 16.14
CA PHE A 330 2.63 0.04 15.64
C PHE A 330 2.62 -0.08 14.11
N SER A 331 1.66 -0.81 13.57
CA SER A 331 1.45 -1.00 12.13
C SER A 331 0.69 0.16 11.49
N GLN A 332 -0.08 0.91 12.29
CA GLN A 332 -0.84 2.07 11.85
C GLN A 332 -0.76 3.16 12.93
N ILE A 333 -0.66 4.42 12.50
CA ILE A 333 -0.72 5.56 13.42
C ILE A 333 -1.80 6.52 12.95
N ASN A 334 -2.79 6.73 13.81
CA ASN A 334 -3.85 7.69 13.61
C ASN A 334 -3.59 8.90 14.50
N VAL A 335 -3.71 10.11 13.94
CA VAL A 335 -3.63 11.34 14.74
C VAL A 335 -4.97 12.05 14.63
N VAL A 336 -5.57 12.28 15.79
CA VAL A 336 -6.89 12.89 15.92
C VAL A 336 -6.84 14.08 16.87
N ASP A 337 -7.76 15.04 16.70
CA ASP A 337 -7.94 16.14 17.65
C ASP A 337 -8.65 15.67 18.95
N GLN A 338 -8.87 16.58 19.89
CA GLN A 338 -9.56 16.29 21.15
C GLN A 338 -11.04 15.87 20.98
N ASN A 339 -11.61 16.08 19.79
CA ASN A 339 -12.97 15.66 19.43
C ASN A 339 -12.98 14.35 18.63
N GLY A 340 -11.82 13.73 18.39
CA GLY A 340 -11.67 12.49 17.64
C GLY A 340 -11.66 12.66 16.11
N GLN A 341 -11.56 13.89 15.60
CA GLN A 341 -11.49 14.14 14.15
C GLN A 341 -10.05 13.97 13.65
N PRO A 342 -9.82 13.34 12.48
CA PRO A 342 -8.49 13.23 11.89
C PRO A 342 -7.85 14.61 11.69
N LEU A 343 -6.59 14.74 12.09
CA LEU A 343 -5.81 15.94 11.83
C LEU A 343 -5.61 16.08 10.31
N ARG A 344 -6.14 17.15 9.72
CA ARG A 344 -6.03 17.47 8.29
C ARG A 344 -5.14 18.68 8.04
#